data_AF-A0A0G0KLG2-F1
#
_entry.id   AF-A0A0G0KLG2-F1
#
_cell.length_a   1.000
_cell.length_b   1.000
_cell.length_c   1.000
_cell.angle_alpha   90.00
_cell.angle_beta   90.00
_cell.angle_gamma   90.00
#
_symmetry.space_group_name_H-M   'P 1'
#
loop_
_entity.id
_entity.type
_entity.pdbx_description
1 polymer ?
#
loop_
_entity_poly.entity_id
_entity_poly.type
_entity_poly.pdbx_seq_one_letter_code
_entity_poly.pdbx_strand_id
1 'polypeptide(L)'
;MQLGKYKKISNSLSKSLEDILREMYLDLNMSSIEIVNYFDIHLGIKITARSIQTKLKQYGLTRSPSDRFKLAIKKGRMDYAPRRKKIKSSELRKGITLKLRYEIFARDNFRCVLCGKTGQEELLVVDHIKPVTYGGDNQSANLRVLCRACNLGKKLYENEK
;
A
#
# COMPACT_ATOMS: atom_id res chain seq x y z
N MET A 1 32.84 -44.07 5.08
CA MET A 1 32.83 -42.72 4.47
C MET A 1 31.57 -41.99 4.95
N GLN A 2 31.68 -40.87 5.67
CA GLN A 2 30.50 -40.14 6.15
C GLN A 2 29.68 -39.63 4.94
N LEU A 3 28.39 -39.94 4.91
CA LEU A 3 27.49 -39.48 3.86
C LEU A 3 27.31 -37.95 3.97
N GLY A 4 27.43 -37.24 2.84
CA GLY A 4 27.16 -35.81 2.77
C GLY A 4 25.72 -35.47 3.14
N LYS A 5 25.48 -34.26 3.68
CA LYS A 5 24.18 -33.81 4.21
C LYS A 5 23.00 -34.08 3.27
N TYR A 6 23.17 -33.81 1.98
CA TYR A 6 22.17 -34.05 0.95
C TYR A 6 21.80 -35.52 0.77
N LYS A 7 22.79 -36.42 0.82
CA LYS A 7 22.57 -37.85 0.68
C LYS A 7 21.87 -38.43 1.91
N LYS A 8 22.14 -37.88 3.10
CA LYS A 8 21.37 -38.20 4.31
C LYS A 8 19.90 -37.81 4.14
N ILE A 9 19.61 -36.59 3.67
CA ILE A 9 18.24 -36.13 3.40
C ILE A 9 17.52 -37.07 2.42
N SER A 10 18.16 -37.37 1.28
CA SER A 10 17.58 -38.26 0.27
C SER A 10 17.29 -39.67 0.80
N ASN A 11 18.20 -40.23 1.60
CA ASN A 11 18.01 -41.54 2.21
C ASN A 11 16.86 -41.52 3.24
N SER A 12 16.81 -40.51 4.11
CA SER A 12 15.78 -40.39 5.16
C SER A 12 14.36 -40.26 4.60
N LEU A 13 14.20 -39.63 3.43
CA LEU A 13 12.90 -39.40 2.80
C LEU A 13 12.65 -40.33 1.60
N SER A 14 13.55 -41.28 1.35
CA SER A 14 13.48 -42.26 0.25
C SER A 14 13.16 -41.64 -1.13
N LYS A 15 13.67 -40.42 -1.37
CA LYS A 15 13.40 -39.61 -2.58
C LYS A 15 14.68 -38.88 -3.01
N SER A 16 14.76 -38.52 -4.29
CA SER A 16 15.86 -37.66 -4.74
C SER A 16 15.79 -36.29 -4.06
N LEU A 17 16.94 -35.61 -3.89
CA LEU A 17 16.94 -34.26 -3.31
C LEU A 17 16.10 -33.29 -4.16
N GLU A 18 16.11 -33.46 -5.49
CA GLU A 18 15.33 -32.62 -6.39
C GLU A 18 13.83 -32.78 -6.15
N ASP A 19 13.33 -34.02 -6.05
CA ASP A 19 11.91 -34.30 -5.82
C ASP A 19 11.45 -33.78 -4.45
N ILE A 20 12.27 -33.98 -3.42
CA ILE A 20 12.00 -33.46 -2.07
C ILE A 20 11.89 -31.94 -2.12
N LEU A 21 12.85 -31.28 -2.77
CA LEU A 21 12.86 -29.82 -2.86
C LEU A 21 11.72 -29.30 -3.73
N ARG A 22 11.33 -30.01 -4.80
CA ARG A 22 10.18 -29.67 -5.64
C ARG A 22 8.89 -29.74 -4.84
N GLU A 23 8.67 -30.83 -4.13
CA GLU A 23 7.48 -31.03 -3.29
C GLU A 23 7.38 -29.94 -2.21
N MET A 24 8.45 -29.75 -1.42
CA MET A 24 8.43 -28.78 -0.34
C MET A 24 8.34 -27.34 -0.86
N TYR A 25 9.13 -26.99 -1.89
CA TYR A 25 9.21 -25.62 -2.37
C TYR A 25 8.05 -25.29 -3.31
N LEU A 26 7.76 -26.04 -4.35
CA LEU A 26 6.72 -25.65 -5.31
C LEU A 26 5.33 -26.08 -4.85
N ASP A 27 5.17 -27.31 -4.37
CA ASP A 27 3.83 -27.88 -4.13
C ASP A 27 3.29 -27.45 -2.76
N LEU A 28 4.06 -27.68 -1.70
CA LEU A 28 3.73 -27.26 -0.32
C LEU A 28 3.93 -25.77 -0.08
N ASN A 29 4.50 -25.08 -1.06
CA ASN A 29 4.71 -23.64 -1.04
C ASN A 29 5.61 -23.16 0.11
N MET A 30 6.57 -23.98 0.56
CA MET A 30 7.49 -23.62 1.64
C MET A 30 8.53 -22.58 1.16
N SER A 31 9.07 -21.83 2.11
CA SER A 31 10.25 -20.98 1.94
C SER A 31 11.52 -21.78 2.23
N SER A 32 12.67 -21.30 1.78
CA SER A 32 13.95 -21.95 2.08
C SER A 32 14.24 -22.01 3.58
N ILE A 33 13.69 -21.10 4.38
CA ILE A 33 13.80 -21.10 5.84
C ILE A 33 12.95 -22.22 6.45
N GLU A 34 11.70 -22.36 6.00
CA GLU A 34 10.82 -23.44 6.48
C GLU A 34 11.35 -24.83 6.10
N ILE A 35 11.96 -24.97 4.91
CA ILE A 35 12.61 -26.23 4.50
C ILE A 35 13.79 -26.55 5.41
N VAL A 36 14.64 -25.56 5.73
CA VAL A 36 15.75 -25.72 6.67
C VAL A 36 15.25 -26.14 8.05
N ASN A 37 14.22 -25.45 8.56
CA ASN A 37 13.65 -25.76 9.86
C ASN A 37 13.07 -27.18 9.89
N TYR A 38 12.42 -27.61 8.80
CA TYR A 38 11.94 -28.98 8.68
C TYR A 38 13.08 -30.00 8.73
N PHE A 39 14.18 -29.77 7.98
CA PHE A 39 15.33 -30.69 8.01
C PHE A 39 16.05 -30.71 9.36
N ASP A 40 16.10 -29.59 10.08
CA ASP A 40 16.68 -29.55 11.43
C ASP A 40 15.78 -30.29 12.43
N ILE A 41 14.50 -29.91 12.51
CA ILE A 41 13.54 -30.45 13.49
C ILE A 41 13.25 -31.93 13.26
N HIS A 42 13.00 -32.35 12.01
CA HIS A 42 12.51 -33.70 11.72
C HIS A 42 13.62 -34.68 11.33
N LEU A 43 14.74 -34.20 10.80
CA LEU A 43 15.85 -35.07 10.35
C LEU A 43 17.12 -34.88 11.18
N GLY A 44 17.21 -33.85 12.03
CA GLY A 44 18.44 -33.50 12.74
C GLY A 44 19.56 -33.00 11.83
N ILE A 45 19.23 -32.52 10.61
CA ILE A 45 20.20 -32.15 9.59
C ILE A 45 20.28 -30.63 9.46
N LYS A 46 21.36 -30.06 10.01
CA LYS A 46 21.64 -28.62 9.93
C LYS A 46 22.20 -28.22 8.57
N ILE A 47 21.41 -27.44 7.83
CA ILE A 47 21.77 -26.83 6.54
C ILE A 47 21.33 -25.36 6.50
N THR A 48 21.99 -24.52 5.70
CA THR A 48 21.62 -23.11 5.61
C THR A 48 20.56 -22.87 4.54
N ALA A 49 19.75 -21.82 4.71
CA ALA A 49 18.80 -21.40 3.69
C ALA A 49 19.50 -21.07 2.36
N ARG A 50 20.73 -20.54 2.42
CA ARG A 50 21.53 -20.25 1.22
C ARG A 50 21.91 -21.52 0.45
N SER A 51 22.26 -22.59 1.15
CA SER A 51 22.53 -23.89 0.52
C SER A 51 21.28 -24.45 -0.18
N ILE A 52 20.11 -24.34 0.45
CA ILE A 52 18.83 -24.72 -0.18
C ILE A 52 18.54 -23.85 -1.41
N GLN A 53 18.70 -22.53 -1.32
CA GLN A 53 18.52 -21.61 -2.45
C GLN A 53 19.44 -21.96 -3.63
N THR A 54 20.70 -22.30 -3.36
CA THR A 54 21.66 -22.73 -4.39
C THR A 54 21.17 -24.00 -5.08
N LYS A 55 20.65 -24.99 -4.32
CA LYS A 55 20.11 -26.24 -4.89
C LYS A 55 18.83 -26.02 -5.67
N LEU A 56 17.90 -25.22 -5.16
CA LEU A 56 16.69 -24.83 -5.89
C LEU A 56 17.04 -24.18 -7.23
N LYS A 57 18.02 -23.26 -7.26
CA LYS A 57 18.50 -22.65 -8.50
C LYS A 57 19.14 -23.68 -9.43
N GLN A 58 19.97 -24.58 -8.90
CA GLN A 58 20.64 -25.64 -9.66
C GLN A 58 19.62 -26.58 -10.34
N TYR A 59 18.53 -26.91 -9.67
CA TYR A 59 17.46 -27.76 -10.20
C TYR A 59 16.39 -27.00 -11.00
N GLY A 60 16.56 -25.69 -11.24
CA GLY A 60 15.55 -24.88 -11.94
C GLY A 60 14.23 -24.67 -11.18
N LEU A 61 14.18 -25.04 -9.89
CA LEU A 61 13.02 -24.89 -9.02
C LEU A 61 12.89 -23.44 -8.54
N THR A 62 12.44 -22.57 -9.43
CA THR A 62 12.38 -21.13 -9.18
C THR A 62 10.95 -20.63 -9.07
N ARG A 63 10.78 -19.53 -8.34
CA ARG A 63 9.57 -18.71 -8.33
C ARG A 63 9.97 -17.33 -8.80
N SER A 64 9.12 -16.65 -9.57
CA SER A 64 9.39 -15.25 -9.92
C SER A 64 9.50 -14.39 -8.64
N PRO A 65 10.22 -13.27 -8.66
CA PRO A 65 10.22 -12.33 -7.54
C PRO A 65 8.80 -11.94 -7.09
N SER A 66 7.89 -11.73 -8.06
CA SER A 66 6.48 -11.40 -7.82
C SER A 66 5.73 -12.55 -7.12
N ASP A 67 5.94 -13.80 -7.54
CA ASP A 67 5.25 -14.93 -6.93
C ASP A 67 5.75 -15.21 -5.52
N ARG A 68 7.06 -15.06 -5.29
CA ARG A 68 7.62 -15.14 -3.92
C ARG A 68 6.99 -14.11 -3.00
N PHE A 69 6.85 -12.88 -3.48
CA PHE A 69 6.25 -11.79 -2.73
C PHE A 69 4.77 -12.05 -2.42
N LYS A 70 3.96 -12.37 -3.45
CA LYS A 70 2.54 -12.71 -3.29
C LYS A 70 2.35 -13.89 -2.34
N LEU A 71 3.20 -14.91 -2.45
CA LEU A 71 3.12 -16.09 -1.59
C LEU A 71 3.50 -15.78 -0.15
N ALA A 72 4.49 -14.90 0.08
CA ALA A 72 4.86 -14.46 1.43
C ALA A 72 3.67 -13.76 2.13
N ILE A 73 2.95 -12.88 1.41
CA ILE A 73 1.72 -12.26 1.91
C ILE A 73 0.65 -13.32 2.18
N LYS A 74 0.36 -14.17 1.19
CA LYS A 74 -0.69 -15.21 1.29
C LYS A 74 -0.45 -16.18 2.46
N LYS A 75 0.81 -16.52 2.75
CA LYS A 75 1.21 -17.40 3.85
C LYS A 75 1.40 -16.65 5.18
N GLY A 76 1.13 -15.35 5.24
CA GLY A 76 1.30 -14.55 6.46
C GLY A 76 2.75 -14.38 6.92
N ARG A 77 3.72 -14.63 6.03
CA ARG A 77 5.17 -14.47 6.34
C ARG A 77 5.60 -13.00 6.35
N MET A 78 4.79 -12.12 5.77
CA MET A 78 5.05 -10.70 5.64
C MET A 78 3.73 -9.94 5.63
N ASP A 79 3.64 -8.86 6.42
CA ASP A 79 2.59 -7.87 6.28
C ASP A 79 2.91 -6.94 5.10
N TYR A 80 1.90 -6.64 4.29
CA TYR A 80 2.02 -5.69 3.20
C TYR A 80 0.71 -4.94 3.02
N ALA A 81 0.68 -3.71 3.52
CA ALA A 81 -0.32 -2.75 3.11
C ALA A 81 0.02 -2.28 1.67
N PRO A 82 -0.86 -2.52 0.67
CA PRO A 82 -0.64 -1.94 -0.64
C PRO A 82 -0.52 -0.42 -0.50
N ARG A 83 0.38 0.20 -1.30
CA ARG A 83 0.45 1.67 -1.38
C ARG A 83 -0.98 2.20 -1.56
N ARG A 84 -1.39 3.20 -0.75
CA ARG A 84 -2.70 3.87 -0.87
C ARG A 84 -3.00 4.07 -2.36
N LYS A 85 -4.19 3.62 -2.80
CA LYS A 85 -4.65 3.75 -4.19
C LYS A 85 -4.23 5.13 -4.72
N LYS A 86 -3.54 5.17 -5.87
CA LYS A 86 -3.31 6.43 -6.59
C LYS A 86 -4.67 7.09 -6.78
N ILE A 87 -4.92 8.18 -6.06
CA ILE A 87 -6.13 8.99 -6.21
C ILE A 87 -6.10 9.50 -7.66
N LYS A 88 -7.18 9.25 -8.41
CA LYS A 88 -7.22 9.69 -9.81
C LYS A 88 -7.18 11.22 -9.82
N SER A 89 -6.52 11.83 -10.80
CA SER A 89 -6.54 13.30 -10.97
C SER A 89 -7.97 13.83 -11.15
N SER A 90 -8.89 13.01 -11.67
CA SER A 90 -10.32 13.31 -11.73
C SER A 90 -11.02 13.29 -10.37
N GLU A 91 -10.54 12.50 -9.40
CA GLU A 91 -11.05 12.52 -8.03
C GLU A 91 -10.57 13.76 -7.26
N LEU A 92 -9.35 14.23 -7.55
CA LEU A 92 -8.83 15.53 -7.06
C LEU A 92 -9.52 16.72 -7.73
N ARG A 93 -10.08 16.53 -8.93
CA ARG A 93 -10.82 17.55 -9.71
C ARG A 93 -12.33 17.32 -9.72
N LYS A 94 -12.89 16.51 -8.82
CA LYS A 94 -14.35 16.50 -8.66
C LYS A 94 -14.76 17.88 -8.19
N GLY A 95 -15.45 18.62 -9.05
CA GLY A 95 -16.06 19.89 -8.67
C GLY A 95 -16.96 19.69 -7.45
N ILE A 96 -17.10 20.74 -6.63
CA ILE A 96 -18.05 20.75 -5.52
C ILE A 96 -19.46 20.55 -6.12
N THR A 97 -20.18 19.52 -5.69
CA THR A 97 -21.54 19.25 -6.18
C THR A 97 -22.48 20.39 -5.77
N LEU A 98 -23.58 20.60 -6.52
CA LEU A 98 -24.56 21.63 -6.17
C LEU A 98 -25.16 21.42 -4.77
N LYS A 99 -25.40 20.16 -4.39
CA LYS A 99 -25.87 19.79 -3.06
C LYS A 99 -24.88 20.21 -1.97
N LEU A 100 -23.61 19.80 -2.10
CA LEU A 100 -22.58 20.18 -1.13
C LEU A 100 -22.38 21.69 -1.10
N ARG A 101 -22.40 22.36 -2.25
CA ARG A 101 -22.34 23.82 -2.31
C ARG A 101 -23.44 24.46 -1.47
N TYR A 102 -24.69 24.03 -1.64
CA TYR A 102 -25.80 24.54 -0.85
C TYR A 102 -25.63 24.25 0.65
N GLU A 103 -25.19 23.05 1.02
CA GLU A 103 -24.93 22.67 2.43
C GLU A 103 -23.88 23.57 3.09
N ILE A 104 -22.77 23.88 2.40
CA ILE A 104 -21.75 24.80 2.93
C ILE A 104 -22.30 26.22 3.07
N PHE A 105 -23.09 26.68 2.10
CA PHE A 105 -23.75 27.99 2.17
C PHE A 105 -24.75 28.08 3.34
N ALA A 106 -25.57 27.06 3.54
CA ALA A 106 -26.52 27.00 4.63
C ALA A 106 -25.81 26.97 6.00
N ARG A 107 -24.76 26.16 6.13
CA ARG A 107 -23.92 26.09 7.35
C ARG A 107 -23.31 27.44 7.70
N ASP A 108 -22.83 28.17 6.69
CA ASP A 108 -22.16 29.46 6.87
C ASP A 108 -23.15 30.65 6.82
N ASN A 109 -24.45 30.40 7.02
CA ASN A 109 -25.53 31.39 7.06
C ASN A 109 -25.59 32.30 5.82
N PHE A 110 -25.19 31.78 4.65
CA PHE A 110 -25.10 32.51 3.39
C PHE A 110 -24.26 33.79 3.48
N ARG A 111 -23.17 33.75 4.27
CA ARG A 111 -22.28 34.88 4.52
C ARG A 111 -20.82 34.48 4.38
N CYS A 112 -19.98 35.44 4.02
CA CYS A 112 -18.53 35.28 4.12
C CYS A 112 -18.13 35.05 5.58
N VAL A 113 -17.46 33.94 5.87
CA VAL A 113 -17.06 33.60 7.25
C VAL A 113 -15.94 34.50 7.80
N LEU A 114 -15.27 35.29 6.95
CA LEU A 114 -14.21 36.20 7.38
C LEU A 114 -14.70 37.63 7.64
N CYS A 115 -15.61 38.14 6.82
CA CYS A 115 -16.03 39.55 6.88
C CYS A 115 -17.53 39.77 7.07
N GLY A 116 -18.35 38.72 7.06
CA GLY A 116 -19.79 38.80 7.29
C GLY A 116 -20.66 39.25 6.11
N LYS A 117 -20.05 39.70 5.00
CA LYS A 117 -20.76 40.10 3.78
C LYS A 117 -21.71 39.01 3.28
N THR A 118 -22.89 39.44 2.85
CA THR A 118 -23.94 38.61 2.25
C THR A 118 -23.82 38.53 0.73
N GLY A 119 -24.59 37.64 0.12
CA GLY A 119 -24.70 37.51 -1.34
C GLY A 119 -25.31 38.73 -2.04
N GLN A 120 -25.99 39.61 -1.30
CA GLN A 120 -26.51 40.89 -1.81
C GLN A 120 -25.40 41.94 -1.93
N GLU A 121 -24.40 41.89 -1.05
CA GLU A 121 -23.30 42.86 -1.01
C GLU A 121 -22.15 42.47 -1.93
N GLU A 122 -21.87 41.18 -2.07
CA GLU A 122 -20.78 40.69 -2.90
C GLU A 122 -20.99 39.23 -3.34
N LEU A 123 -20.39 38.85 -4.48
CA LEU A 123 -20.41 37.47 -4.93
C LEU A 123 -19.70 36.56 -3.91
N LEU A 124 -20.46 35.58 -3.41
CA LEU A 124 -19.97 34.53 -2.52
C LEU A 124 -19.52 33.30 -3.30
N VAL A 125 -18.44 32.67 -2.84
CA VAL A 125 -17.84 31.47 -3.40
C VAL A 125 -17.57 30.45 -2.28
N VAL A 126 -17.52 29.16 -2.63
CA VAL A 126 -16.99 28.14 -1.72
C VAL A 126 -15.47 28.08 -1.92
N ASP A 127 -14.74 28.26 -0.83
CA ASP A 127 -13.29 28.21 -0.73
C ASP A 127 -12.84 26.94 -0.02
N HIS A 128 -11.71 26.39 -0.45
CA HIS A 128 -11.01 25.33 0.27
C HIS A 128 -10.07 25.94 1.30
N ILE A 129 -10.25 25.59 2.57
CA ILE A 129 -9.38 26.02 3.69
C ILE A 129 -7.95 25.61 3.41
N LYS A 130 -7.73 24.31 3.16
CA LYS A 130 -6.50 23.79 2.56
C LYS A 130 -6.67 23.71 1.04
N PRO A 131 -5.87 24.42 0.22
CA PRO A 131 -6.02 24.40 -1.23
C PRO A 131 -5.92 22.99 -1.82
N VAL A 132 -6.64 22.75 -2.92
CA VAL A 132 -6.58 21.49 -3.67
C VAL A 132 -5.16 21.17 -4.15
N THR A 133 -4.40 22.19 -4.57
CA THR A 133 -2.99 22.06 -4.99
C THR A 133 -2.09 21.54 -3.88
N TYR A 134 -2.44 21.79 -2.63
CA TYR A 134 -1.73 21.28 -1.45
C TYR A 134 -2.37 20.01 -0.84
N GLY A 135 -3.32 19.39 -1.55
CA GLY A 135 -3.98 18.16 -1.12
C GLY A 135 -5.17 18.38 -0.18
N GLY A 136 -5.87 19.50 -0.31
CA GLY A 136 -7.20 19.69 0.30
C GLY A 136 -8.28 18.85 -0.38
N ASP A 137 -9.22 18.36 0.40
CA ASP A 137 -10.36 17.57 -0.08
C ASP A 137 -11.68 18.37 -0.09
N ASN A 138 -12.76 17.76 -0.59
CA ASN A 138 -14.10 18.35 -0.60
C ASN A 138 -14.91 17.97 0.65
N GLN A 139 -14.27 17.59 1.76
CA GLN A 139 -15.01 17.37 2.99
C GLN A 139 -15.55 18.70 3.51
N SER A 140 -16.74 18.70 4.11
CA SER A 140 -17.35 19.93 4.64
C SER A 140 -16.40 20.69 5.58
N ALA A 141 -15.61 19.97 6.39
CA ALA A 141 -14.61 20.53 7.28
C ALA A 141 -13.47 21.30 6.58
N ASN A 142 -13.22 21.05 5.29
CA ASN A 142 -12.22 21.77 4.49
C ASN A 142 -12.84 22.85 3.59
N LEU A 143 -14.15 23.05 3.63
CA LEU A 143 -14.85 24.04 2.81
C LEU A 143 -15.40 25.16 3.67
N ARG A 144 -15.48 26.37 3.12
CA ARG A 144 -16.14 27.54 3.73
C ARG A 144 -16.66 28.51 2.68
N VAL A 145 -17.58 29.40 3.05
CA VAL A 145 -18.03 30.49 2.20
C VAL A 145 -17.15 31.73 2.40
N LEU A 146 -16.62 32.28 1.31
CA LEU A 146 -15.94 33.57 1.28
C LEU A 146 -16.59 34.50 0.24
N CYS A 147 -16.52 35.82 0.46
CA CYS A 147 -16.73 36.78 -0.63
C CYS A 147 -15.51 36.80 -1.56
N ARG A 148 -15.69 37.30 -2.80
CA ARG A 148 -14.60 37.41 -3.78
C ARG A 148 -13.38 38.15 -3.23
N ALA A 149 -13.56 39.29 -2.57
CA ALA A 149 -12.46 40.05 -1.99
C ALA A 149 -11.63 39.23 -0.97
N CYS A 150 -12.30 38.55 -0.04
CA CYS A 150 -11.62 37.69 0.94
C CYS A 150 -10.93 36.48 0.31
N ASN A 151 -11.55 35.85 -0.69
CA ASN A 151 -10.96 34.73 -1.42
C ASN A 151 -9.69 35.16 -2.19
N LEU A 152 -9.74 36.34 -2.82
CA LEU A 152 -8.57 36.92 -3.49
C LEU A 152 -7.44 37.23 -2.50
N GLY A 153 -7.78 37.84 -1.36
CA GLY A 153 -6.82 38.12 -0.29
C GLY A 153 -6.09 36.86 0.20
N LYS A 154 -6.83 35.77 0.40
CA LYS A 154 -6.23 34.44 0.71
C LYS A 154 -5.25 34.00 -0.38
N LYS A 155 -5.65 34.10 -1.65
CA LYS A 155 -4.81 33.65 -2.78
C LYS A 155 -3.50 34.45 -2.87
N LEU A 156 -3.54 35.76 -2.64
CA LEU A 156 -2.34 36.60 -2.63
C LEU A 156 -1.40 36.19 -1.49
N TYR A 157 -1.94 36.06 -0.27
CA TYR A 157 -1.18 35.61 0.89
C TYR A 157 -0.53 34.21 0.70
N GLU A 158 -1.25 33.28 0.06
CA GLU A 158 -0.74 31.93 -0.22
C GLU A 158 0.34 31.90 -1.30
N ASN A 159 0.37 32.86 -2.22
CA ASN A 159 1.38 32.94 -3.28
C ASN A 159 2.67 33.64 -2.83
N GLU A 160 2.61 34.45 -1.78
CA GLU A 160 3.77 35.12 -1.19
C GLU A 160 4.58 34.21 -0.24
N LYS A 161 4.05 33.02 0.06
CA LYS A 161 4.69 31.97 0.88
C LYS A 161 5.35 30.90 0.04
#